data_AF-A0A1X3D2A9-F1
#
_entry.id   AF-A0A1X3D2A9-F1
#
_cell.length_a   1.000
_cell.length_b   1.000
_cell.length_c   1.000
_cell.angle_alpha   90.00
_cell.angle_beta   90.00
_cell.angle_gamma   90.00
#
_symmetry.space_group_name_H-M   'P 1'
#
loop_
_entity.id
_entity.type
_entity.pdbx_description
1 polymer ?
#
loop_
_entity_poly.entity_id
_entity_poly.type
_entity_poly.pdbx_seq_one_letter_code
_entity_poly.pdbx_strand_id
1 'polypeptide(L)' 'MSENDLLLELQQKEPLENFFTPEEAEVFFSLSSEQQQRYLDACASPESVQAYLDNPDEPQSAKQLLSDGQR' A
#
# COMPACT_ATOMS: atom_id res chain seq x y z
N MET A 1 -11.25 9.49 -16.48
CA MET A 1 -11.15 8.25 -15.68
C MET A 1 -10.51 8.67 -14.39
N SER A 2 -11.22 8.55 -13.26
CA SER A 2 -10.69 8.98 -11.96
C SER A 2 -9.73 7.92 -11.44
N GLU A 3 -8.67 8.28 -10.73
CA GLU A 3 -7.74 7.30 -10.12
C GLU A 3 -8.47 6.33 -9.16
N ASN A 4 -9.61 6.76 -8.60
CA ASN A 4 -10.52 5.91 -7.84
C ASN A 4 -11.18 4.79 -8.67
N ASP A 5 -11.47 5.01 -9.96
CA ASP A 5 -12.02 3.98 -10.86
C ASP A 5 -10.98 2.88 -11.15
N LEU A 6 -9.70 3.26 -11.28
CA LEU A 6 -8.62 2.30 -11.50
C LEU A 6 -8.41 1.39 -10.29
N LEU A 7 -8.49 1.94 -9.08
CA LEU A 7 -8.47 1.17 -7.84
C LEU A 7 -9.68 0.24 -7.73
N LEU A 8 -10.87 0.70 -8.12
CA LEU A 8 -12.10 -0.10 -8.12
C LEU A 8 -12.05 -1.26 -9.13
N GLU A 9 -11.48 -1.02 -10.32
CA GLU A 9 -11.29 -2.07 -11.34
C GLU A 9 -10.23 -3.09 -10.93
N LEU A 10 -9.18 -2.67 -10.20
CA LEU A 10 -8.18 -3.59 -9.64
C LEU A 10 -8.79 -4.48 -8.54
N GLN A 11 -9.77 -4.01 -7.76
CA GLN A 11 -10.50 -4.88 -6.83
C GLN A 11 -11.32 -5.98 -7.54
N GLN A 12 -11.72 -5.75 -8.79
CA GLN A 12 -12.61 -6.65 -9.52
C GLN A 12 -11.89 -7.72 -10.35
N LYS A 13 -10.58 -7.57 -10.61
CA LYS A 13 -9.84 -8.49 -11.50
C LYS A 13 -8.99 -9.53 -10.79
N GLU A 14 -8.52 -9.28 -9.58
CA GLU A 14 -7.85 -10.26 -8.72
C GLU A 14 -8.27 -9.95 -7.29
N PRO A 15 -8.63 -10.95 -6.47
CA PRO A 15 -9.05 -10.66 -5.10
C PRO A 15 -7.85 -10.03 -4.40
N LEU A 16 -7.98 -8.75 -4.04
CA LEU A 16 -7.04 -8.06 -3.14
C LEU A 16 -6.78 -8.86 -1.86
N GLU A 17 -7.67 -9.80 -1.52
CA GLU A 17 -7.51 -10.81 -0.47
C GLU A 17 -6.24 -11.68 -0.61
N ASN A 18 -5.62 -11.75 -1.80
CA ASN A 18 -4.32 -12.43 -1.99
C ASN A 18 -3.10 -11.50 -1.84
N PHE A 19 -3.30 -10.19 -1.73
CA PHE A 19 -2.24 -9.19 -1.59
C PHE A 19 -2.24 -8.49 -0.23
N PHE A 20 -3.43 -8.32 0.38
CA PHE A 20 -3.61 -7.70 1.68
C PHE A 20 -4.64 -8.48 2.50
N THR A 21 -4.33 -8.71 3.76
CA THR A 21 -5.31 -9.12 4.76
C THR A 21 -6.35 -8.01 4.96
N PRO A 22 -7.54 -8.31 5.55
CA PRO A 22 -8.58 -7.32 5.78
C PRO A 22 -8.09 -6.11 6.60
N GLU A 23 -7.21 -6.36 7.57
CA GLU A 23 -6.60 -5.34 8.41
C GLU A 23 -5.64 -4.45 7.60
N GLU A 24 -4.89 -5.07 6.68
CA GLU A 24 -3.97 -4.34 5.82
C GLU A 24 -4.70 -3.48 4.78
N ALA A 25 -5.78 -4.01 4.21
CA ALA A 25 -6.64 -3.25 3.30
C ALA A 25 -7.26 -2.04 4.03
N GLU A 26 -7.75 -2.21 5.25
CA GLU A 26 -8.32 -1.11 6.05
C GLU A 26 -7.28 0.00 6.30
N VAL A 27 -6.06 -0.38 6.66
CA VAL A 27 -4.96 0.58 6.82
C VAL A 27 -4.64 1.25 5.49
N PHE A 28 -4.51 0.52 4.38
CA PHE A 28 -4.22 1.09 3.08
C PHE A 28 -5.31 2.08 2.62
N PHE A 29 -6.58 1.75 2.81
CA PHE A 29 -7.71 2.63 2.50
C PHE A 29 -7.86 3.81 3.46
N SER A 30 -7.31 3.72 4.67
CA SER A 30 -7.25 4.85 5.62
C SER A 30 -6.19 5.90 5.26
N LEU A 31 -5.23 5.55 4.41
CA LEU A 31 -4.17 6.47 3.96
C LEU A 31 -4.69 7.52 2.99
N SER A 32 -4.02 8.67 2.96
CA SER A 32 -4.27 9.68 1.95
C SER A 32 -3.82 9.19 0.57
N SER A 33 -4.41 9.71 -0.52
CA SER A 33 -4.04 9.31 -1.89
C SER A 33 -2.53 9.44 -2.16
N GLU A 34 -1.88 10.48 -1.63
CA GLU A 34 -0.43 10.66 -1.73
C GLU A 34 0.35 9.55 -1.00
N GLN A 35 -0.12 9.11 0.16
CA GLN A 35 0.52 8.05 0.96
C GLN A 35 0.32 6.68 0.32
N GLN A 36 -0.87 6.41 -0.23
CA GLN A 36 -1.13 5.20 -1.02
C GLN A 36 -0.20 5.13 -2.23
N GLN A 37 0.00 6.26 -2.92
CA GLN A 37 0.88 6.30 -4.08
C GLN A 37 2.34 6.07 -3.70
N ARG A 38 2.83 6.69 -2.60
CA ARG A 38 4.17 6.43 -2.08
C ARG A 38 4.35 4.99 -1.61
N TYR A 39 3.32 4.41 -1.00
CA TYR A 39 3.30 3.00 -0.62
C TYR A 39 3.45 2.08 -1.84
N LEU A 40 2.68 2.34 -2.90
CA LEU A 40 2.75 1.57 -4.14
C LEU A 40 4.11 1.73 -4.84
N ASP A 41 4.66 2.95 -4.83
CA ASP A 41 6.01 3.25 -5.35
C ASP A 41 7.10 2.55 -4.54
N ALA A 42 6.95 2.51 -3.20
CA ALA A 42 7.83 1.76 -2.32
C ALA A 42 7.78 0.26 -2.62
N CYS A 43 6.59 -0.29 -2.88
CA CYS A 43 6.41 -1.71 -3.22
C CYS A 43 7.01 -2.09 -4.59
N ALA A 44 7.36 -1.12 -5.45
CA ALA A 44 7.91 -1.38 -6.78
C ALA A 44 9.32 -1.98 -6.74
N SER A 45 10.09 -1.77 -5.66
CA SER A 45 11.45 -2.30 -5.52
C SER A 45 11.86 -2.43 -4.06
N PRO A 46 12.66 -3.45 -3.70
CA PRO A 46 13.08 -3.67 -2.31
C PRO A 46 13.90 -2.50 -1.72
N GLU A 47 14.66 -1.79 -2.56
CA GLU A 47 15.37 -0.56 -2.17
C GLU A 47 14.40 0.56 -1.79
N SER A 48 13.31 0.71 -2.55
CA SER A 48 12.25 1.69 -2.27
C SER A 48 11.45 1.33 -1.03
N VAL A 49 11.21 0.04 -0.76
CA VAL A 49 10.63 -0.43 0.51
C VAL A 49 11.48 0.02 1.69
N GLN A 50 12.79 -0.22 1.64
CA GLN A 50 13.69 0.21 2.72
C GLN A 50 13.71 1.72 2.89
N ALA A 51 13.75 2.48 1.80
CA ALA A 51 13.67 3.94 1.86
C ALA A 51 12.36 4.43 2.51
N TYR A 52 11.23 3.78 2.19
CA TYR A 52 9.93 4.08 2.78
C TYR A 52 9.86 3.74 4.28
N LEU A 53 10.43 2.61 4.68
CA LEU A 53 10.51 2.20 6.08
C LEU A 53 11.40 3.13 6.90
N ASP A 54 12.49 3.63 6.32
CA ASP A 54 13.42 4.56 6.97
C ASP A 54 12.87 5.99 7.06
N ASN A 55 11.98 6.39 6.14
CA ASN A 55 11.44 7.74 6.07
C ASN A 55 10.53 8.09 7.27
N PRO A 56 10.92 9.00 8.18
CA PRO A 56 10.15 9.32 9.39
C PRO A 56 8.81 10.01 9.11
N ASP A 57 8.62 10.59 7.93
CA ASP A 57 7.37 11.24 7.52
C ASP A 57 6.26 10.26 7.11
N GLU A 58 6.61 8.99 6.88
CA GLU A 58 5.62 7.98 6.49
C GLU A 58 4.89 7.41 7.72
N PRO A 59 3.56 7.20 7.62
CA PRO A 59 2.77 6.72 8.73
C PRO A 59 3.18 5.30 9.13
N GLN A 60 3.32 5.07 10.44
CA GLN A 60 3.70 3.77 10.98
C GLN A 60 2.81 2.63 10.48
N SER A 61 1.50 2.87 10.32
CA SER A 61 0.57 1.86 9.83
C SER A 61 0.91 1.41 8.40
N ALA A 62 1.25 2.34 7.49
CA ALA A 62 1.69 2.00 6.13
C ALA A 62 3.06 1.30 6.11
N LYS A 63 3.96 1.65 7.03
CA LYS A 63 5.23 0.93 7.18
C LYS A 63 5.02 -0.50 7.66
N GLN A 64 4.04 -0.72 8.53
CA GLN A 64 3.70 -2.06 8.99
C GLN A 64 3.14 -2.93 7.87
N LEU A 65 2.32 -2.38 6.98
CA LEU A 65 1.86 -3.07 5.76
C LEU A 65 3.04 -3.65 4.95
N LEU A 66 4.06 -2.83 4.68
CA LEU A 66 5.25 -3.27 3.92
C LEU A 66 6.12 -4.27 4.71
N SER A 67 6.17 -4.13 6.03
CA SER A 67 6.99 -4.99 6.88
C SER A 67 6.37 -6.37 7.07
N ASP A 68 5.04 -6.46 7.14
CA ASP A 68 4.32 -7.73 7.33
C ASP A 68 4.16 -8.49 6.00
N GLY A 69 3.94 -7.79 4.89
CA GLY A 69 3.93 -8.37 3.53
C GLY A 69 5.26 -8.94 3.03
N GLN A 70 6.37 -8.75 3.75
CA GLN A 70 7.67 -9.39 3.46
C GLN A 70 7.86 -10.77 4.13
N ARG A 71 6.84 -11.30 4.82
CA ARG A 71 6.89 -12.62 5.47
C ARG A 71 6.73 -13.82 4.54
#